data_AF-A0A8E2LEY7-F1
#
_entry.id   AF-A0A8E2LEY7-F1
#
_cell.length_a   1.000
_cell.length_b   1.000
_cell.length_c   1.000
_cell.angle_alpha   90.00
_cell.angle_beta   90.00
_cell.angle_gamma   90.00
#
_symmetry.space_group_name_H-M   'P 1'
#
loop_
_entity.id
_entity.type
_entity.pdbx_description
1 polymer ?
#
loop_
_entity_poly.entity_id
_entity_poly.type
_entity_poly.pdbx_seq_one_letter_code
_entity_poly.pdbx_strand_id
1 'polypeptide(L)'
;MNKTFRREIANVSIWGTTYIHPRNPYIVALWSTTFPGYGHLLLHKYIRGFALIIWEVFINQISHLNLAMVYSFMGKFELAKEVLNVNYVYMYIPLYIFAIWDSYRTTVEMNNLYLLAEKEEPPVNALTVKPFEVNYLDKRSPVVAMFWSMTVPSVGQLYLHQIISAFFTLIVTVMFVHYSHFIEGVHYLMLGDIDKSTEVLDKQWLLYMPSLYFFSIFQTYMNVVENNKLFEAEQKMFLKSKYQSSDFKIKAARVKSNANLRNI
;
A
#
# COMPACT_ATOMS: atom_id res chain seq x y z
N MET A 1 2.24 32.10 -23.17
CA MET A 1 1.90 30.73 -23.63
C MET A 1 1.49 29.91 -22.42
N ASN A 2 0.24 29.43 -22.35
CA ASN A 2 -0.13 28.44 -21.33
C ASN A 2 0.69 27.18 -21.61
N LYS A 3 1.61 26.85 -20.71
CA LYS A 3 2.41 25.62 -20.80
C LYS A 3 1.44 24.46 -20.59
N THR A 4 1.09 23.75 -21.66
CA THR A 4 0.25 22.54 -21.59
C THR A 4 1.15 21.38 -21.20
N PHE A 5 0.94 20.82 -20.00
CA PHE A 5 1.69 19.68 -19.52
C PHE A 5 1.07 18.40 -20.08
N ARG A 6 1.87 17.51 -20.65
CA ARG A 6 1.36 16.26 -21.25
C ARG A 6 1.10 15.20 -20.20
N ARG A 7 1.87 15.22 -19.10
CA ARG A 7 1.87 14.17 -18.07
C ARG A 7 1.71 14.80 -16.68
N GLU A 8 0.61 14.48 -16.02
CA GLU A 8 0.37 14.86 -14.62
C GLU A 8 1.06 13.86 -13.69
N ILE A 9 1.75 14.35 -12.66
CA ILE A 9 2.45 13.51 -11.67
C ILE A 9 1.63 13.25 -10.42
N ALA A 10 0.68 14.13 -10.10
CA ALA A 10 -0.10 14.08 -8.89
C ALA A 10 -1.48 14.69 -9.10
N ASN A 11 -2.47 14.13 -8.42
CA ASN A 11 -3.83 14.63 -8.40
C ASN A 11 -4.36 14.59 -6.96
N VAL A 12 -4.75 15.76 -6.45
CA VAL A 12 -5.48 15.90 -5.18
C VAL A 12 -6.96 15.86 -5.51
N SER A 13 -7.64 14.80 -5.11
CA SER A 13 -9.07 14.59 -5.37
C SER A 13 -9.87 14.47 -4.07
N ILE A 14 -11.20 14.40 -4.18
CA ILE A 14 -12.07 14.13 -3.02
C ILE A 14 -11.88 12.74 -2.42
N TRP A 15 -11.26 11.80 -3.14
CA TRP A 15 -11.08 10.42 -2.68
C TRP A 15 -9.72 10.20 -2.00
N GLY A 16 -8.88 11.22 -2.03
CA GLY A 16 -7.49 11.19 -1.59
C GLY A 16 -6.53 11.73 -2.66
N THR A 17 -5.26 11.67 -2.33
CA THR A 17 -4.16 12.13 -3.19
C THR A 17 -3.51 10.94 -3.88
N THR A 18 -3.45 10.98 -5.21
CA THR A 18 -2.71 10.01 -6.03
C THR A 18 -1.50 10.66 -6.66
N TYR A 19 -0.38 9.94 -6.69
CA TYR A 19 0.85 10.46 -7.26
C TYR A 19 1.76 9.35 -7.78
N ILE A 20 2.64 9.74 -8.70
CA ILE A 20 3.70 8.91 -9.22
C ILE A 20 5.00 9.34 -8.55
N HIS A 21 5.76 8.37 -8.05
CA HIS A 21 7.11 8.55 -7.55
C HIS A 21 7.95 7.31 -7.86
N PRO A 22 9.28 7.44 -7.96
CA PRO A 22 10.16 6.31 -8.20
C PRO A 22 10.11 5.29 -7.06
N ARG A 23 9.91 4.02 -7.39
CA ARG A 23 9.88 2.91 -6.43
C ARG A 23 10.78 1.78 -6.90
N ASN A 24 11.30 0.98 -5.97
CA ASN A 24 12.00 -0.25 -6.32
C ASN A 24 10.97 -1.32 -6.78
N PRO A 25 11.02 -1.80 -8.03
CA PRO A 25 10.08 -2.81 -8.54
C PRO A 25 10.08 -4.12 -7.76
N TYR A 26 11.22 -4.51 -7.19
CA TYR A 26 11.32 -5.73 -6.38
C TYR A 26 10.57 -5.61 -5.06
N ILE A 27 10.58 -4.43 -4.42
CA ILE A 27 9.82 -4.20 -3.17
C ILE A 27 8.31 -4.27 -3.46
N VAL A 28 7.87 -3.68 -4.57
CA VAL A 28 6.46 -3.75 -4.97
C VAL A 28 6.03 -5.18 -5.29
N ALA A 29 6.86 -5.92 -6.02
CA ALA A 29 6.64 -7.33 -6.33
C ALA A 29 6.61 -8.19 -5.06
N LEU A 30 7.51 -7.94 -4.10
CA LEU A 30 7.54 -8.62 -2.80
C LEU A 30 6.21 -8.46 -2.06
N TRP A 31 5.64 -7.26 -2.01
CA TRP A 31 4.33 -7.08 -1.39
C TRP A 31 3.22 -7.86 -2.10
N SER A 32 3.26 -7.96 -3.43
CA SER A 32 2.34 -8.85 -4.18
C SER A 32 2.54 -10.34 -3.89
N THR A 33 3.73 -10.78 -3.46
CA THR A 33 3.94 -12.17 -2.97
C THR A 33 3.29 -12.40 -1.62
N THR A 34 3.27 -11.38 -0.74
CA THR A 34 2.63 -11.53 0.58
C THR A 34 1.12 -11.60 0.50
N PHE A 35 0.53 -10.87 -0.46
CA PHE A 35 -0.89 -10.84 -0.73
C PHE A 35 -1.13 -10.22 -2.12
N PRO A 36 -1.71 -10.97 -3.08
CA PRO A 36 -2.08 -10.42 -4.38
C PRO A 36 -2.93 -9.16 -4.26
N GLY A 37 -2.47 -8.09 -4.91
CA GLY A 37 -3.10 -6.77 -4.90
C GLY A 37 -2.38 -5.71 -4.07
N TYR A 38 -1.57 -6.11 -3.07
CA TYR A 38 -0.79 -5.15 -2.26
C TYR A 38 0.22 -4.35 -3.08
N GLY A 39 0.94 -4.98 -4.01
CA GLY A 39 1.82 -4.24 -4.91
C GLY A 39 1.06 -3.22 -5.76
N HIS A 40 -0.14 -3.54 -6.25
CA HIS A 40 -0.99 -2.59 -6.99
C HIS A 40 -1.47 -1.42 -6.14
N LEU A 41 -1.77 -1.65 -4.86
CA LEU A 41 -2.13 -0.58 -3.92
C LEU A 41 -0.97 0.38 -3.67
N LEU A 42 0.28 -0.11 -3.56
CA LEU A 42 1.46 0.76 -3.44
C LEU A 42 1.65 1.68 -4.65
N LEU A 43 1.16 1.25 -5.82
CA LEU A 43 1.18 2.01 -7.07
C LEU A 43 -0.06 2.93 -7.24
N HIS A 44 -0.90 3.07 -6.21
CA HIS A 44 -2.20 3.75 -6.26
C HIS A 44 -3.16 3.20 -7.34
N LYS A 45 -2.97 1.94 -7.77
CA LYS A 45 -3.87 1.25 -8.69
C LYS A 45 -4.99 0.56 -7.91
N TYR A 46 -5.77 1.37 -7.19
CA TYR A 46 -6.75 0.92 -6.20
C TYR A 46 -7.74 -0.12 -6.73
N ILE A 47 -8.36 0.12 -7.89
CA ILE A 47 -9.36 -0.81 -8.46
C ILE A 47 -8.76 -2.20 -8.69
N ARG A 48 -7.55 -2.27 -9.27
CA ARG A 48 -6.86 -3.55 -9.52
C ARG A 48 -6.44 -4.21 -8.21
N GLY A 49 -5.89 -3.41 -7.28
CA GLY A 49 -5.49 -3.90 -5.96
C GLY A 49 -6.65 -4.49 -5.18
N PHE A 50 -7.78 -3.80 -5.08
CA PHE A 50 -8.97 -4.28 -4.38
C PHE A 50 -9.56 -5.53 -5.04
N ALA A 51 -9.64 -5.58 -6.38
CA ALA A 51 -10.13 -6.75 -7.09
C ALA A 51 -9.27 -8.00 -6.81
N LEU A 52 -7.94 -7.84 -6.83
CA LEU A 52 -7.01 -8.94 -6.52
C LEU A 52 -7.10 -9.38 -5.06
N ILE A 53 -7.27 -8.45 -4.11
CA ILE A 53 -7.45 -8.79 -2.68
C ILE A 53 -8.76 -9.56 -2.46
N ILE A 54 -9.86 -9.10 -3.05
CA ILE A 54 -11.16 -9.79 -2.94
C ILE A 54 -11.04 -11.21 -3.51
N TRP A 55 -10.41 -11.34 -4.68
CA TRP A 55 -10.18 -12.63 -5.30
C TRP A 55 -9.30 -13.54 -4.43
N GLU A 56 -8.20 -13.03 -3.90
CA GLU A 56 -7.29 -13.74 -3.01
C GLU A 56 -8.03 -14.34 -1.81
N VAL A 57 -8.83 -13.53 -1.12
CA VAL A 57 -9.63 -14.02 0.01
C VAL A 57 -10.61 -15.09 -0.46
N PHE A 58 -11.36 -14.83 -1.52
CA PHE A 58 -12.37 -15.77 -2.03
C PHE A 58 -11.78 -17.14 -2.38
N ILE A 59 -10.72 -17.16 -3.19
CA ILE A 59 -10.12 -18.42 -3.66
C ILE A 59 -9.38 -19.16 -2.55
N ASN A 60 -8.73 -18.44 -1.62
CA ASN A 60 -8.01 -19.04 -0.51
C ASN A 60 -8.98 -19.65 0.51
N GLN A 61 -10.15 -19.05 0.74
CA GLN A 61 -11.21 -19.65 1.55
C GLN A 61 -11.73 -20.97 0.98
N ILE A 62 -11.98 -21.03 -0.33
CA ILE A 62 -12.51 -22.26 -0.96
C ILE A 62 -11.41 -23.32 -1.10
N SER A 63 -10.15 -22.92 -1.28
CA SER A 63 -9.03 -23.85 -1.40
C SER A 63 -8.47 -24.36 -0.08
N HIS A 64 -8.80 -23.71 1.05
CA HIS A 64 -8.18 -23.95 2.36
C HIS A 64 -6.65 -23.79 2.36
N LEU A 65 -6.14 -22.90 1.50
CA LEU A 65 -4.70 -22.73 1.30
C LEU A 65 -4.00 -22.29 2.60
N ASN A 66 -4.56 -21.33 3.34
CA ASN A 66 -4.00 -20.89 4.62
C ASN A 66 -3.91 -22.02 5.64
N LEU A 67 -4.97 -22.81 5.80
CA LEU A 67 -4.97 -23.95 6.72
C LEU A 67 -3.94 -25.01 6.33
N ALA A 68 -3.84 -25.31 5.03
CA ALA A 68 -2.81 -26.21 4.51
C ALA A 68 -1.39 -25.68 4.77
N MET A 69 -1.16 -24.37 4.66
CA MET A 69 0.11 -23.74 5.02
C MET A 69 0.43 -23.91 6.51
N VAL A 70 -0.55 -23.71 7.41
CA VAL A 70 -0.35 -23.95 8.84
C VAL A 70 0.07 -25.40 9.11
N TYR A 71 -0.64 -26.37 8.55
CA TYR A 71 -0.25 -27.78 8.70
C TYR A 71 1.13 -28.09 8.12
N SER A 72 1.48 -27.47 6.98
CA SER A 72 2.80 -27.62 6.37
C SER A 72 3.92 -27.07 7.27
N PHE A 73 3.73 -25.91 7.89
CA PHE A 73 4.71 -25.35 8.84
C PHE A 73 4.82 -26.15 10.14
N MET A 74 3.78 -26.87 10.53
CA MET A 74 3.83 -27.82 11.65
C MET A 74 4.43 -29.18 11.29
N GLY A 75 4.86 -29.38 10.04
CA GLY A 75 5.38 -30.67 9.54
C GLY A 75 4.29 -31.74 9.30
N LYS A 76 3.01 -31.37 9.36
CA LYS A 76 1.86 -32.27 9.18
C LYS A 76 1.42 -32.32 7.71
N PHE A 77 2.31 -32.77 6.83
CA PHE A 77 2.10 -32.72 5.38
C PHE A 77 0.91 -33.56 4.89
N GLU A 78 0.59 -34.68 5.55
CA GLU A 78 -0.59 -35.49 5.18
C GLU A 78 -1.89 -34.72 5.40
N LEU A 79 -2.04 -34.06 6.55
CA LEU A 79 -3.19 -33.19 6.82
C LEU A 79 -3.22 -32.01 5.85
N ALA A 80 -2.07 -31.40 5.54
CA ALA A 80 -2.01 -30.31 4.58
C ALA A 80 -2.56 -30.70 3.20
N LYS A 81 -2.22 -31.90 2.72
CA LYS A 81 -2.75 -32.45 1.46
C LYS A 81 -4.23 -32.77 1.53
N GLU A 82 -4.70 -33.27 2.67
CA GLU A 82 -6.10 -33.66 2.87
C GLU A 82 -7.05 -32.46 2.86
N VAL A 83 -6.68 -31.35 3.51
CA VAL A 83 -7.58 -30.18 3.61
C VAL A 83 -7.60 -29.34 2.35
N LEU A 84 -6.54 -29.42 1.55
CA LEU A 84 -6.33 -28.54 0.41
C LEU A 84 -7.23 -28.93 -0.76
N ASN A 85 -8.09 -28.02 -1.21
CA ASN A 85 -8.90 -28.26 -2.39
C ASN A 85 -8.13 -27.96 -3.68
N VAL A 86 -7.56 -29.03 -4.24
CA VAL A 86 -6.67 -29.01 -5.41
C VAL A 86 -7.25 -28.27 -6.63
N ASN A 87 -8.56 -28.38 -6.88
CA ASN A 87 -9.20 -27.75 -8.04
C ASN A 87 -9.08 -26.22 -8.01
N TYR A 88 -9.24 -25.62 -6.83
CA TYR A 88 -9.19 -24.16 -6.66
C TYR A 88 -7.76 -23.65 -6.52
N VAL A 89 -6.85 -24.46 -5.96
CA VAL A 89 -5.42 -24.12 -5.91
C VAL A 89 -4.81 -24.00 -7.30
N TYR A 90 -5.18 -24.87 -8.25
CA TYR A 90 -4.66 -24.71 -9.61
C TYR A 90 -5.15 -23.44 -10.30
N MET A 91 -6.32 -22.90 -9.92
CA MET A 91 -6.77 -21.58 -10.37
C MET A 91 -6.04 -20.42 -9.66
N TYR A 92 -5.61 -20.63 -8.42
CA TYR A 92 -4.85 -19.66 -7.63
C TYR A 92 -3.48 -19.34 -8.23
N ILE A 93 -2.70 -20.38 -8.53
CA ILE A 93 -1.29 -20.28 -8.95
C ILE A 93 -1.06 -19.28 -10.09
N PRO A 94 -1.77 -19.35 -11.25
CA PRO A 94 -1.52 -18.44 -12.35
C PRO A 94 -1.86 -16.98 -12.00
N LEU A 95 -2.92 -16.74 -11.23
CA LEU A 95 -3.28 -15.38 -10.85
C LEU A 95 -2.31 -14.81 -9.82
N TYR A 96 -1.83 -15.63 -8.89
CA TYR A 96 -0.80 -15.26 -7.93
C TYR A 96 0.49 -14.81 -8.64
N ILE A 97 0.98 -15.61 -9.60
CA ILE A 97 2.16 -15.27 -10.42
C ILE A 97 1.91 -14.00 -11.24
N PHE A 98 0.71 -13.88 -11.84
CA PHE A 98 0.32 -12.70 -12.60
C PHE A 98 0.35 -11.42 -11.75
N ALA A 99 -0.18 -11.46 -10.52
CA ALA A 99 -0.20 -10.30 -9.64
C ALA A 99 1.23 -9.82 -9.32
N ILE A 100 2.15 -10.74 -9.05
CA ILE A 100 3.57 -10.44 -8.80
C ILE A 100 4.19 -9.80 -10.05
N TRP A 101 4.09 -10.47 -11.20
CA TRP A 101 4.67 -10.01 -12.45
C TRP A 101 4.11 -8.65 -12.92
N ASP A 102 2.78 -8.48 -12.89
CA ASP A 102 2.13 -7.23 -13.33
C ASP A 102 2.51 -6.06 -12.42
N SER A 103 2.59 -6.28 -11.11
CA SER A 103 3.02 -5.25 -10.17
C SER A 103 4.48 -4.82 -10.39
N TYR A 104 5.38 -5.77 -10.67
CA TYR A 104 6.78 -5.50 -11.04
C TYR A 104 6.85 -4.66 -12.32
N ARG A 105 6.27 -5.18 -13.42
CA ARG A 105 6.32 -4.53 -14.74
C ARG A 105 5.70 -3.14 -14.70
N THR A 106 4.58 -2.99 -14.00
CA THR A 106 3.91 -1.70 -13.84
C THR A 106 4.78 -0.70 -13.08
N THR A 107 5.53 -1.14 -12.07
CA THR A 107 6.45 -0.27 -11.33
C THR A 107 7.55 0.27 -12.25
N VAL A 108 8.15 -0.58 -13.07
CA VAL A 108 9.17 -0.17 -14.06
C VAL A 108 8.59 0.89 -15.01
N GLU A 109 7.39 0.67 -15.54
CA GLU A 109 6.73 1.61 -16.45
C GLU A 109 6.41 2.94 -15.76
N MET A 110 5.89 2.91 -14.53
CA MET A 110 5.57 4.13 -13.77
C MET A 110 6.82 4.93 -13.41
N ASN A 111 7.95 4.28 -13.14
CA ASN A 111 9.23 4.95 -12.93
C ASN A 111 9.69 5.68 -14.21
N ASN A 112 9.55 5.05 -15.38
CA ASN A 112 9.86 5.70 -16.66
C ASN A 112 8.95 6.91 -16.92
N LEU A 113 7.65 6.78 -16.64
CA LEU A 113 6.69 7.88 -16.76
C LEU A 113 7.04 9.04 -15.83
N TYR A 114 7.45 8.75 -14.59
CA TYR A 114 7.90 9.78 -13.65
C TYR A 114 9.11 10.57 -14.20
N LEU A 115 10.14 9.87 -14.69
CA LEU A 115 11.34 10.51 -15.24
C LEU A 115 11.05 11.41 -16.46
N LEU A 116 10.02 11.08 -17.24
CA LEU A 116 9.57 11.91 -18.36
C LEU A 116 8.77 13.12 -17.88
N ALA A 117 7.90 12.95 -16.87
CA ALA A 117 7.05 14.00 -16.35
C ALA A 117 7.81 15.01 -15.49
N GLU A 118 8.80 14.57 -14.71
CA GLU A 118 9.64 15.44 -13.87
C GLU A 118 10.34 16.53 -14.71
N LYS A 119 10.73 16.21 -15.95
CA LYS A 119 11.34 17.18 -16.89
C LYS A 119 10.39 18.30 -17.33
N GLU A 120 9.08 18.05 -17.29
CA GLU A 120 8.08 19.05 -17.70
C GLU A 120 7.79 20.05 -16.57
N GLU A 121 8.09 19.69 -15.31
CA GLU A 121 7.74 20.39 -14.06
C GLU A 121 6.23 20.72 -13.97
N PRO A 122 5.33 19.72 -14.02
CA PRO A 122 3.90 19.95 -13.99
C PRO A 122 3.45 20.52 -12.64
N PRO A 123 2.51 21.48 -12.63
CA PRO A 123 1.97 22.06 -11.41
C PRO A 123 1.24 21.00 -10.59
N VAL A 124 1.37 21.10 -9.28
CA VAL A 124 0.67 20.25 -8.33
C VAL A 124 -0.38 21.11 -7.63
N ASN A 125 -1.64 20.66 -7.60
CA ASN A 125 -2.68 21.36 -6.86
C ASN A 125 -2.54 21.08 -5.37
N ALA A 126 -2.47 22.13 -4.54
CA ALA A 126 -2.32 21.99 -3.09
C ALA A 126 -3.63 21.70 -2.33
N LEU A 127 -4.79 22.07 -2.89
CA LEU A 127 -6.08 22.05 -2.22
C LEU A 127 -7.21 21.74 -3.21
N THR A 128 -8.14 20.89 -2.79
CA THR A 128 -9.42 20.66 -3.44
C THR A 128 -10.53 20.76 -2.41
N VAL A 129 -11.45 21.72 -2.63
CA VAL A 129 -12.64 21.93 -1.81
C VAL A 129 -13.86 21.51 -2.61
N LYS A 130 -14.60 20.52 -2.12
CA LYS A 130 -15.88 20.06 -2.68
C LYS A 130 -16.90 19.90 -1.54
N PRO A 131 -18.22 19.86 -1.82
CA PRO A 131 -19.24 19.86 -0.77
C PRO A 131 -19.13 18.73 0.27
N PHE A 132 -18.59 17.58 -0.12
CA PHE A 132 -18.48 16.40 0.76
C PHE A 132 -17.10 16.20 1.37
N GLU A 133 -16.05 16.86 0.86
CA GLU A 133 -14.69 16.61 1.29
C GLU A 133 -13.77 17.80 0.99
N VAL A 134 -12.84 18.05 1.91
CA VAL A 134 -11.74 19.01 1.74
C VAL A 134 -10.42 18.25 1.81
N ASN A 135 -9.77 18.10 0.67
CA ASN A 135 -8.48 17.42 0.59
C ASN A 135 -7.37 18.41 0.25
N TYR A 136 -6.23 18.27 0.91
CA TYR A 136 -5.10 19.18 0.78
C TYR A 136 -3.78 18.45 1.01
N LEU A 137 -2.72 19.03 0.46
CA LEU A 137 -1.36 18.61 0.77
C LEU A 137 -0.93 19.25 2.09
N ASP A 138 -0.48 18.41 3.01
CA ASP A 138 0.11 18.84 4.28
C ASP A 138 1.27 17.95 4.69
N LYS A 139 2.10 18.50 5.58
CA LYS A 139 3.24 17.79 6.14
C LYS A 139 2.80 17.02 7.37
N ARG A 140 2.90 15.69 7.31
CA ARG A 140 2.46 14.75 8.35
C ARG A 140 3.63 13.96 8.93
N SER A 141 3.49 13.43 10.14
CA SER A 141 4.54 12.60 10.76
C SER A 141 4.40 11.14 10.32
N PRO A 142 5.41 10.53 9.66
CA PRO A 142 5.35 9.13 9.24
C PRO A 142 5.22 8.17 10.42
N VAL A 143 5.86 8.50 11.55
CA VAL A 143 5.84 7.69 12.77
C VAL A 143 4.44 7.66 13.39
N VAL A 144 3.76 8.81 13.46
CA VAL A 144 2.38 8.88 13.97
C VAL A 144 1.45 8.05 13.10
N ALA A 145 1.64 8.08 11.78
CA ALA A 145 0.83 7.31 10.86
C ALA A 145 1.05 5.79 11.00
N MET A 146 2.30 5.35 11.24
CA MET A 146 2.59 3.95 11.60
C MET A 146 1.86 3.54 12.87
N PHE A 147 1.93 4.35 13.94
CA PHE A 147 1.26 4.06 15.20
C PHE A 147 -0.26 3.85 15.00
N TRP A 148 -0.90 4.69 14.18
CA TRP A 148 -2.31 4.52 13.87
C TRP A 148 -2.61 3.28 13.02
N SER A 149 -1.75 2.92 12.06
CA SER A 149 -1.90 1.64 11.32
C SER A 149 -1.68 0.41 12.21
N MET A 150 -0.86 0.53 13.27
CA MET A 150 -0.63 -0.57 14.22
C MET A 150 -1.83 -0.84 15.12
N THR A 151 -2.65 0.16 15.44
CA THR A 151 -3.85 -0.04 16.26
C THR A 151 -4.98 -0.62 15.43
N VAL A 152 -5.31 0.01 14.30
CA VAL A 152 -6.28 -0.48 13.33
C VAL A 152 -5.72 -0.20 11.93
N PRO A 153 -5.45 -1.23 11.10
CA PRO A 153 -4.81 -1.09 9.79
C PRO A 153 -5.36 0.01 8.87
N SER A 154 -6.65 0.33 8.94
CA SER A 154 -7.29 1.38 8.13
C SER A 154 -7.05 2.82 8.60
N VAL A 155 -6.74 3.05 9.88
CA VAL A 155 -6.72 4.40 10.47
C VAL A 155 -5.54 5.22 9.93
N GLY A 156 -4.41 4.58 9.64
CA GLY A 156 -3.30 5.25 8.97
C GLY A 156 -3.63 5.77 7.56
N GLN A 157 -4.53 5.08 6.84
CA GLN A 157 -5.00 5.54 5.52
C GLN A 157 -6.02 6.68 5.65
N LEU A 158 -6.87 6.66 6.68
CA LEU A 158 -7.73 7.82 7.04
C LEU A 158 -6.88 9.04 7.38
N TYR A 159 -5.78 8.85 8.11
CA TYR A 159 -4.82 9.90 8.41
C TYR A 159 -4.15 10.48 7.15
N LEU A 160 -4.25 9.84 5.98
CA LEU A 160 -3.77 10.36 4.70
C LEU A 160 -4.90 10.81 3.75
N HIS A 161 -6.13 10.91 4.27
CA HIS A 161 -7.34 11.25 3.51
C HIS A 161 -7.61 10.28 2.34
N GLN A 162 -7.11 9.03 2.41
CA GLN A 162 -7.34 7.99 1.40
C GLN A 162 -8.64 7.24 1.71
N ILE A 163 -9.77 7.93 1.65
CA ILE A 163 -11.06 7.47 2.20
C ILE A 163 -11.50 6.12 1.63
N ILE A 164 -11.39 5.92 0.30
CA ILE A 164 -11.80 4.65 -0.31
C ILE A 164 -10.93 3.49 0.18
N SER A 165 -9.61 3.68 0.19
CA SER A 165 -8.67 2.66 0.66
C SER A 165 -8.89 2.36 2.14
N ALA A 166 -9.10 3.39 2.95
CA ALA A 166 -9.34 3.25 4.37
C ALA A 166 -10.61 2.44 4.65
N PHE A 167 -11.70 2.76 3.96
CA PHE A 167 -12.96 2.04 4.11
C PHE A 167 -12.83 0.57 3.70
N PHE A 168 -12.20 0.31 2.56
CA PHE A 168 -11.93 -1.05 2.11
C PHE A 168 -11.09 -1.84 3.13
N THR A 169 -9.98 -1.25 3.59
CA THR A 169 -9.09 -1.86 4.59
C THR A 169 -9.79 -2.08 5.92
N LEU A 170 -10.71 -1.18 6.32
CA LEU A 170 -11.50 -1.34 7.54
C LEU A 170 -12.42 -2.55 7.45
N ILE A 171 -13.13 -2.71 6.32
CA ILE A 171 -13.99 -3.89 6.09
C ILE A 171 -13.17 -5.18 6.16
N VAL A 172 -12.04 -5.23 5.45
CA VAL A 172 -11.15 -6.39 5.46
C VAL A 172 -10.62 -6.68 6.86
N THR A 173 -10.23 -5.65 7.61
CA THR A 173 -9.76 -5.78 9.00
C THR A 173 -10.85 -6.35 9.90
N VAL A 174 -12.05 -5.79 9.86
CA VAL A 174 -13.19 -6.25 10.68
C VAL A 174 -13.53 -7.70 10.34
N MET A 175 -13.57 -8.04 9.05
CA MET A 175 -13.83 -9.39 8.57
C MET A 175 -12.78 -10.38 9.10
N PHE A 176 -11.49 -10.10 8.92
CA PHE A 176 -10.42 -10.99 9.38
C PHE A 176 -10.42 -11.12 10.90
N VAL A 177 -10.56 -10.01 11.64
CA VAL A 177 -10.61 -10.02 13.11
C VAL A 177 -11.81 -10.82 13.62
N HIS A 178 -12.98 -10.66 13.01
CA HIS A 178 -14.20 -11.37 13.41
C HIS A 178 -14.07 -12.87 13.18
N TYR A 179 -13.75 -13.31 11.96
CA TYR A 179 -13.72 -14.73 11.63
C TYR A 179 -12.51 -15.49 12.20
N SER A 180 -11.40 -14.79 12.51
CA SER A 180 -10.24 -15.42 13.14
C SER A 180 -10.36 -15.60 14.65
N HIS A 181 -11.38 -15.01 15.29
CA HIS A 181 -11.48 -14.90 16.74
C HIS A 181 -10.23 -14.25 17.38
N PHE A 182 -9.53 -13.39 16.64
CA PHE A 182 -8.24 -12.85 17.07
C PHE A 182 -8.31 -12.12 18.42
N ILE A 183 -9.34 -11.28 18.62
CA ILE A 183 -9.50 -10.53 19.87
C ILE A 183 -9.81 -11.45 21.05
N GLU A 184 -10.58 -12.53 20.82
CA GLU A 184 -10.88 -13.54 21.83
C GLU A 184 -9.61 -14.31 22.21
N GLY A 185 -8.80 -14.71 21.23
CA GLY A 185 -7.49 -15.33 21.48
C GLY A 185 -6.57 -14.41 22.29
N VAL A 186 -6.47 -13.12 21.93
CA VAL A 186 -5.69 -12.12 22.69
C VAL A 186 -6.23 -11.94 24.11
N HIS A 187 -7.56 -11.96 24.29
CA HIS A 187 -8.17 -11.87 25.61
C HIS A 187 -7.72 -13.01 26.54
N TYR A 188 -7.81 -14.26 26.09
CA TYR A 188 -7.36 -15.41 26.89
C TYR A 188 -5.84 -15.41 27.10
N LEU A 189 -5.07 -14.94 26.11
CA LEU A 189 -3.63 -14.78 26.25
C LEU A 189 -3.26 -13.80 27.37
N MET A 190 -3.97 -12.66 27.47
CA MET A 190 -3.77 -11.69 28.55
C MET A 190 -4.16 -12.23 29.93
N LEU A 191 -5.11 -13.18 29.99
CA LEU A 191 -5.47 -13.88 31.22
C LEU A 191 -4.47 -14.99 31.60
N GLY A 192 -3.50 -15.29 30.73
CA GLY A 192 -2.50 -16.35 30.93
C GLY A 192 -2.95 -17.75 30.50
N ASP A 193 -4.14 -17.89 29.92
CA ASP A 193 -4.66 -19.18 29.44
C ASP A 193 -4.26 -19.41 27.97
N ILE A 194 -3.06 -19.96 27.78
CA ILE A 194 -2.44 -20.16 26.46
C ILE A 194 -3.16 -21.26 25.66
N ASP A 195 -3.63 -22.31 26.33
CA ASP A 195 -4.31 -23.44 25.70
C ASP A 195 -5.62 -22.97 25.09
N LYS A 196 -6.44 -22.27 25.89
CA LYS A 196 -7.71 -21.72 25.41
C LYS A 196 -7.49 -20.61 24.38
N SER A 197 -6.48 -19.77 24.57
CA SER A 197 -6.11 -18.74 23.59
C SER A 197 -5.81 -19.33 22.21
N THR A 198 -5.13 -20.47 22.16
CA THR A 198 -4.78 -21.12 20.89
C THR A 198 -5.96 -21.90 20.29
N GLU A 199 -6.81 -22.48 21.14
CA GLU A 199 -7.96 -23.28 20.72
C GLU A 199 -9.04 -22.45 20.01
N VAL A 200 -9.32 -21.24 20.51
CA VAL A 200 -10.38 -20.38 19.95
C VAL A 200 -10.03 -19.80 18.58
N LEU A 201 -8.75 -19.80 18.19
CA LEU A 201 -8.29 -19.16 16.96
C LEU A 201 -8.61 -20.00 15.72
N ASP A 202 -9.27 -19.39 14.75
CA ASP A 202 -9.41 -19.97 13.42
C ASP A 202 -8.14 -19.72 12.60
N LYS A 203 -7.42 -20.82 12.30
CA LYS A 203 -6.12 -20.79 11.61
C LYS A 203 -6.21 -20.30 10.16
N GLN A 204 -7.33 -20.57 9.48
CA GLN A 204 -7.54 -20.19 8.08
C GLN A 204 -7.68 -18.67 7.95
N TRP A 205 -8.44 -18.04 8.85
CA TRP A 205 -8.64 -16.60 8.87
C TRP A 205 -7.49 -15.84 9.52
N LEU A 206 -6.90 -16.39 10.59
CA LEU A 206 -5.81 -15.77 11.33
C LEU A 206 -4.59 -15.51 10.43
N LEU A 207 -4.29 -16.42 9.48
CA LEU A 207 -3.08 -16.33 8.67
C LEU A 207 -3.07 -15.15 7.68
N TYR A 208 -4.19 -14.46 7.46
CA TYR A 208 -4.19 -13.20 6.70
C TYR A 208 -3.71 -11.99 7.51
N MET A 209 -3.73 -12.07 8.84
CA MET A 209 -3.45 -10.93 9.71
C MET A 209 -2.03 -10.38 9.59
N PRO A 210 -0.96 -11.21 9.54
CA PRO A 210 0.41 -10.69 9.44
C PRO A 210 0.62 -9.81 8.20
N SER A 211 0.17 -10.27 7.02
CA SER A 211 0.32 -9.52 5.79
C SER A 211 -0.52 -8.24 5.82
N LEU A 212 -1.76 -8.27 6.33
CA LEU A 212 -2.60 -7.09 6.51
C LEU A 212 -1.91 -6.01 7.37
N TYR A 213 -1.44 -6.38 8.56
CA TYR A 213 -0.82 -5.42 9.48
C TYR A 213 0.50 -4.87 8.94
N PHE A 214 1.41 -5.75 8.52
CA PHE A 214 2.72 -5.29 8.03
C PHE A 214 2.58 -4.44 6.77
N PHE A 215 1.67 -4.81 5.86
CA PHE A 215 1.40 -4.02 4.66
C PHE A 215 0.82 -2.65 5.00
N SER A 216 -0.20 -2.58 5.85
CA SER A 216 -0.84 -1.30 6.21
C SER A 216 0.11 -0.36 6.96
N ILE A 217 1.00 -0.88 7.79
CA ILE A 217 2.05 -0.08 8.45
C ILE A 217 3.03 0.47 7.41
N PHE A 218 3.54 -0.41 6.54
CA PHE A 218 4.50 -0.03 5.50
C PHE A 218 3.91 0.97 4.50
N GLN A 219 2.73 0.68 3.95
CA GLN A 219 2.05 1.53 2.97
C GLN A 219 1.79 2.92 3.55
N THR A 220 1.25 3.00 4.76
CA THR A 220 0.94 4.29 5.38
C THR A 220 2.23 5.09 5.62
N TYR A 221 3.27 4.47 6.17
CA TYR A 221 4.56 5.13 6.37
C TYR A 221 5.10 5.71 5.06
N MET A 222 5.18 4.88 4.02
CA MET A 222 5.69 5.30 2.72
C MET A 222 4.83 6.40 2.11
N ASN A 223 3.51 6.28 2.20
CA ASN A 223 2.62 7.29 1.64
C ASN A 223 2.75 8.64 2.35
N VAL A 224 3.01 8.67 3.67
CA VAL A 224 3.29 9.94 4.38
C VAL A 224 4.61 10.55 3.92
N VAL A 225 5.67 9.74 3.83
CA VAL A 225 6.98 10.21 3.38
C VAL A 225 6.88 10.86 1.99
N GLU A 226 6.18 10.21 1.07
CA GLU A 226 6.04 10.69 -0.30
C GLU A 226 5.05 11.86 -0.42
N ASN A 227 3.97 11.87 0.37
CA ASN A 227 3.09 13.04 0.47
C ASN A 227 3.83 14.29 0.98
N ASN A 228 4.72 14.12 1.95
CA ASN A 228 5.55 15.22 2.46
C ASN A 228 6.50 15.76 1.39
N LYS A 229 7.11 14.88 0.59
CA LYS A 229 7.96 15.30 -0.55
C LYS A 229 7.14 16.06 -1.58
N LEU A 230 5.92 15.61 -1.86
CA LEU A 230 5.02 16.27 -2.80
C LEU A 230 4.62 17.67 -2.28
N PHE A 231 4.30 17.79 -0.99
CA PHE A 231 4.03 19.07 -0.34
C PHE A 231 5.22 20.04 -0.45
N GLU A 232 6.45 19.57 -0.16
CA GLU A 232 7.66 20.39 -0.28
C GLU A 232 7.94 20.82 -1.73
N ALA A 233 7.68 19.94 -2.70
CA ALA A 233 7.83 20.24 -4.12
C ALA A 233 6.83 21.32 -4.58
N GLU A 234 5.55 21.17 -4.22
CA GLU A 234 4.50 22.16 -4.49
C GLU A 234 4.87 23.52 -3.88
N GLN A 235 5.22 23.54 -2.59
CA GLN A 235 5.56 24.78 -1.89
C GLN A 235 6.78 25.47 -2.52
N LYS A 236 7.80 24.70 -2.92
CA LYS A 236 8.96 25.22 -3.63
C LYS A 236 8.56 25.82 -4.98
N MET A 237 7.72 25.15 -5.76
CA MET A 237 7.24 25.67 -7.05
C MET A 237 6.45 26.97 -6.87
N PHE A 238 5.56 27.02 -5.88
CA PHE A 238 4.80 28.21 -5.53
C PHE A 238 5.74 29.39 -5.19
N LEU A 239 6.70 29.19 -4.28
CA LEU A 239 7.62 30.23 -3.85
C LEU A 239 8.50 30.74 -5.00
N LYS A 240 9.01 29.83 -5.85
CA LYS A 240 9.78 30.20 -7.03
C LYS A 240 8.97 31.03 -8.01
N SER A 241 7.72 30.63 -8.29
CA SER A 241 6.88 31.31 -9.27
C SER A 241 6.41 32.70 -8.81
N LYS A 242 6.22 32.91 -7.50
CA LYS A 242 5.67 34.14 -6.94
C LYS A 242 6.71 35.13 -6.40
N TYR A 243 7.81 34.63 -5.81
CA TYR A 243 8.71 35.48 -5.01
C TYR A 243 10.17 35.46 -5.47
N GLN A 244 10.59 34.50 -6.31
CA GLN A 244 11.98 34.47 -6.79
C GLN A 244 12.19 35.54 -7.87
N SER A 245 13.09 36.49 -7.60
CA SER A 245 13.52 37.47 -8.60
C SER A 245 14.14 36.80 -9.83
N SER A 246 13.90 37.36 -11.02
CA SER A 246 14.50 36.93 -12.28
C SER A 246 16.04 37.00 -12.26
N ASP A 247 16.60 37.87 -11.42
CA ASP A 247 18.05 38.07 -11.30
C ASP A 247 18.70 37.12 -10.29
N PHE A 248 17.91 36.28 -9.62
CA PHE A 248 18.41 35.33 -8.64
C PHE A 248 19.20 34.20 -9.33
N LYS A 249 20.53 34.30 -9.26
CA LYS A 249 21.45 33.26 -9.69
C LYS A 249 21.83 32.38 -8.51
N ILE A 250 21.50 31.10 -8.58
CA ILE A 250 22.03 30.10 -7.65
C ILE A 250 23.54 30.01 -7.88
N LYS A 251 24.34 30.45 -6.92
CA LYS A 251 25.79 30.15 -6.89
C LYS A 251 25.93 28.67 -6.55
N ALA A 252 25.89 27.80 -7.56
CA ALA A 252 25.98 26.36 -7.38
C ALA A 252 27.36 25.99 -6.83
N ALA A 253 27.43 25.63 -5.54
CA ALA A 253 28.56 24.93 -4.96
C ALA A 253 28.05 23.72 -4.16
N ARG A 254 28.30 22.51 -4.71
CA ARG A 254 28.05 21.15 -4.18
C ARG A 254 26.57 20.76 -4.02
N VAL A 255 26.12 19.62 -4.54
CA VAL A 255 26.60 18.25 -4.24
C VAL A 255 26.69 17.42 -5.53
N LYS A 256 27.78 16.66 -5.71
CA LYS A 256 27.84 15.55 -6.67
C LYS A 256 26.78 14.53 -6.26
N SER A 257 25.62 14.56 -6.90
CA SER A 257 24.68 13.45 -6.86
C SER A 257 25.38 12.25 -7.48
N ASN A 258 25.66 11.22 -6.67
CA ASN A 258 26.04 9.91 -7.16
C ASN A 258 24.85 9.33 -7.93
N ALA A 259 24.72 9.71 -9.20
CA ALA A 259 23.78 9.14 -10.13
C ALA A 259 24.23 7.71 -10.52
N ASN A 260 24.10 6.78 -9.57
CA ASN A 260 23.93 5.36 -9.86
C ASN A 260 22.45 5.01 -9.65
N LEU A 261 21.58 5.66 -10.44
CA LEU A 261 20.15 5.30 -10.57
C LEU A 261 19.93 4.25 -11.67
N ARG A 262 20.98 3.60 -12.17
CA ARG A 262 20.87 2.55 -13.20
C ARG A 262 20.48 1.17 -12.66
N ASN A 263 20.47 0.98 -11.33
CA ASN A 263 20.13 -0.30 -10.69
C ASN A 263 19.08 -0.10 -9.57
N ILE A 264 17.89 0.42 -9.91
CA ILE A 264 16.70 0.32 -9.04
C ILE A 264 15.59 -0.36 -9.83
#